data_AF-A0A0V0YZQ5-F1
#
_entry.id   AF-A0A0V0YZQ5-F1
#
_cell.length_a   1.000
_cell.length_b   1.000
_cell.length_c   1.000
_cell.angle_alpha   90.00
_cell.angle_beta   90.00
_cell.angle_gamma   90.00
#
_symmetry.space_group_name_H-M   'P 1'
#
loop_
_entity.id
_entity.type
_entity.pdbx_description
1 polymer ?
#
loop_
_entity_poly.entity_id
_entity_poly.type
_entity_poly.pdbx_seq_one_letter_code
_entity_poly.pdbx_strand_id
1 'polypeptide(L)'
;LHKWASNEPAALRAIPTERRSTETRGCLWKTLGIYWDRSRDHLSFIPPRTPSRDGRDSKRQMLSTASSIFDPMGFLAPFMVRAKILFQSLWQLGTFWDEPLPDDVDHLWVKWKQELEELPLINVPRALVPVALVEAKRVELHAFCDASELAYGAVIYLRVETSAPLALVSLVTAKTRVAPIKRLSLQRLELMGALVAARLVHYTQRALSLPIHFITCWCDSEVALSWVRWAASRWKTFVRNRVEEIQQLVEPASWRHCSGKDNPADWLSRGVTVTKLADGNVWWHGPTWLAR
;
A
#
# COMPACT_ATOMS: atom_id res chain seq x y z
N LEU A 1 4.89 -0.13 -26.65
CA LEU A 1 4.82 -1.24 -25.67
C LEU A 1 5.23 -2.60 -26.28
N HIS A 2 6.07 -2.66 -27.32
CA HIS A 2 6.36 -3.90 -28.08
C HIS A 2 7.72 -4.55 -27.80
N LYS A 3 8.47 -4.05 -26.81
CA LYS A 3 9.80 -4.58 -26.48
C LYS A 3 9.71 -5.52 -25.28
N TRP A 4 10.27 -6.72 -25.43
CA TRP A 4 10.29 -7.76 -24.41
C TRP A 4 11.54 -7.63 -23.54
N ALA A 5 11.34 -7.85 -22.24
CA ALA A 5 12.38 -7.84 -21.21
C ALA A 5 12.13 -9.02 -20.26
N SER A 6 13.20 -9.61 -19.74
CA SER A 6 13.17 -10.77 -18.84
C SER A 6 14.26 -10.63 -17.78
N ASN A 7 14.02 -11.17 -16.60
CA ASN A 7 15.04 -11.44 -15.58
C ASN A 7 15.88 -12.70 -15.92
N GLU A 8 15.34 -13.60 -16.76
CA GLU A 8 16.04 -14.78 -17.28
C GLU A 8 16.43 -14.55 -18.76
N PRO A 9 17.71 -14.32 -19.08
CA PRO A 9 18.14 -14.04 -20.46
C PRO A 9 17.87 -15.20 -21.42
N ALA A 10 17.86 -16.45 -20.94
CA ALA A 10 17.57 -17.61 -21.77
C ALA A 10 16.15 -17.56 -22.35
N ALA A 11 15.18 -17.01 -21.60
CA ALA A 11 13.79 -16.87 -22.05
C ALA A 11 13.63 -15.92 -23.26
N LEU A 12 14.57 -15.00 -23.47
CA LEU A 12 14.54 -14.06 -24.60
C LEU A 12 15.08 -14.66 -25.90
N ARG A 13 15.73 -15.83 -25.87
CA ARG A 13 16.39 -16.43 -27.06
C ARG A 13 15.42 -16.69 -28.21
N ALA A 14 14.17 -17.03 -27.90
CA ALA A 14 13.12 -17.30 -28.91
C ALA A 14 12.47 -16.02 -29.49
N ILE A 15 12.73 -14.84 -28.91
CA ILE A 15 12.13 -13.58 -29.35
C ILE A 15 13.03 -12.92 -30.40
N PRO A 16 12.52 -12.42 -31.54
CA PRO A 16 13.32 -11.68 -32.52
C PRO A 16 14.06 -10.49 -31.88
N THR A 17 15.31 -10.25 -32.28
CA THR A 17 16.16 -9.20 -31.69
C THR A 17 15.56 -7.80 -31.83
N GLU A 18 14.80 -7.51 -32.89
CA GLU A 18 14.14 -6.21 -33.06
C GLU A 18 13.03 -5.96 -32.02
N ARG A 19 12.48 -7.05 -31.46
CA ARG A 19 11.47 -7.02 -30.39
C ARG A 19 12.07 -7.13 -28.99
N ARG A 20 13.40 -7.28 -28.86
CA ARG A 20 14.07 -7.26 -27.56
C ARG A 20 14.37 -5.83 -27.13
N SER A 21 14.40 -5.60 -25.82
CA SER A 21 14.85 -4.32 -25.29
C SER A 21 16.34 -4.08 -25.58
N THR A 22 16.66 -2.95 -26.23
CA THR A 22 18.04 -2.48 -26.47
C THR A 22 18.60 -1.63 -25.31
N GLU A 23 17.80 -1.35 -24.29
CA GLU A 23 18.26 -0.62 -23.09
C GLU A 23 19.14 -1.53 -22.22
N THR A 24 20.45 -1.45 -22.47
CA THR A 24 21.53 -2.00 -21.66
C THR A 24 22.07 -0.99 -20.64
N ARG A 25 21.61 0.27 -20.66
CA ARG A 25 22.03 1.30 -19.70
C ARG A 25 21.25 1.15 -18.39
N GLY A 26 21.74 0.23 -17.56
CA GLY A 26 21.19 -0.08 -16.24
C GLY A 26 20.16 -1.20 -16.33
N CYS A 27 20.17 -2.13 -15.39
CA CYS A 27 19.27 -3.28 -15.37
C CYS A 27 17.78 -2.91 -15.16
N LEU A 28 17.46 -1.61 -15.12
CA LEU A 28 16.19 -1.03 -14.71
C LEU A 28 15.26 -0.78 -15.90
N TRP A 29 14.11 -1.44 -15.90
CA TRP A 29 13.06 -1.33 -16.90
C TRP A 29 11.85 -0.57 -16.35
N LYS A 30 11.46 0.55 -16.98
CA LYS A 30 10.30 1.34 -16.51
C LYS A 30 8.99 0.82 -17.09
N THR A 31 8.03 0.49 -16.24
CA THR A 31 6.64 0.17 -16.64
C THR A 31 5.65 0.97 -15.80
N LEU A 32 4.83 1.78 -16.47
CA LEU A 32 3.81 2.67 -15.88
C LEU A 32 4.29 3.68 -14.83
N GLY A 33 5.58 3.71 -14.47
CA GLY A 33 6.13 4.60 -13.45
C GLY A 33 6.98 3.88 -12.40
N ILE A 34 6.85 2.56 -12.29
CA ILE A 34 7.69 1.69 -11.46
C ILE A 34 8.89 1.21 -12.29
N TYR A 35 10.04 1.07 -11.65
CA TYR A 35 11.25 0.52 -12.26
C TYR A 35 11.45 -0.93 -11.84
N TRP A 36 11.81 -1.79 -12.77
CA TRP A 36 12.08 -3.20 -12.52
C TRP A 36 13.56 -3.48 -12.76
N ASP A 37 14.29 -3.79 -11.70
CA ASP A 37 15.64 -4.33 -11.75
C ASP A 37 15.57 -5.80 -12.16
N ARG A 38 15.94 -6.08 -13.41
CA ARG A 38 15.83 -7.41 -14.00
C ARG A 38 16.84 -8.41 -13.44
N SER A 39 18.03 -7.97 -13.03
CA SER A 39 19.06 -8.89 -12.54
C SER A 39 18.71 -9.43 -11.17
N ARG A 40 18.17 -8.56 -10.30
CA ARG A 40 17.73 -8.95 -8.96
C ARG A 40 16.27 -9.42 -8.93
N ASP A 41 15.50 -9.14 -9.98
CA ASP A 41 14.05 -9.32 -10.03
C ASP A 41 13.25 -8.53 -8.97
N HIS A 42 13.65 -7.27 -8.77
CA HIS A 42 13.03 -6.37 -7.80
C HIS A 42 12.41 -5.15 -8.47
N LEU A 43 11.28 -4.71 -7.94
CA LEU A 43 10.67 -3.43 -8.23
C LEU A 43 11.33 -2.36 -7.35
N SER A 44 11.58 -1.19 -7.93
CA SER A 44 12.18 -0.04 -7.27
C SER A 44 11.54 1.25 -7.76
N PHE A 45 11.76 2.33 -7.01
CA PHE A 45 11.19 3.64 -7.24
C PHE A 45 12.31 4.65 -7.45
N ILE A 46 12.23 5.43 -8.53
CA ILE A 46 13.21 6.47 -8.81
C ILE A 46 12.59 7.83 -8.47
N PRO A 47 13.35 8.74 -7.83
CA PRO A 47 12.88 10.07 -7.52
C PRO A 47 12.36 10.79 -8.78
N PRO A 48 11.22 11.47 -8.72
CA PRO A 48 10.78 12.31 -9.82
C PRO A 48 11.78 13.46 -10.00
N ARG A 49 12.01 13.89 -11.24
CA ARG A 49 12.81 15.09 -11.51
C ARG A 49 12.05 16.32 -11.01
N THR A 50 12.32 16.74 -9.79
CA THR A 50 11.80 18.01 -9.27
C THR A 50 12.69 19.14 -9.80
N PRO A 51 12.19 20.07 -10.62
CA PRO A 51 12.99 21.21 -11.02
C PRO A 51 13.39 21.98 -9.76
N SER A 52 14.70 22.19 -9.55
CA SER A 52 15.18 23.11 -8.51
C SER A 52 14.68 24.50 -8.89
N ARG A 53 13.72 25.03 -8.14
CA ARG A 53 13.23 26.39 -8.32
C ARG A 53 13.52 27.17 -7.06
N ASP A 54 13.93 28.41 -7.25
CA ASP A 54 14.08 29.35 -6.14
C ASP A 54 12.68 29.70 -5.60
N GLY A 55 12.50 29.59 -4.29
CA GLY A 55 11.26 29.92 -3.58
C GLY A 55 10.52 28.72 -2.96
N ARG A 56 9.45 29.03 -2.24
CA ARG A 56 8.57 28.01 -1.64
C ARG A 56 7.66 27.43 -2.71
N ASP A 57 7.32 26.16 -2.54
CA ASP A 57 6.34 25.55 -3.43
C ASP A 57 4.95 26.16 -3.19
N SER A 58 4.07 26.02 -4.18
CA SER A 58 2.64 26.26 -4.06
C SER A 58 1.87 24.97 -3.84
N LYS A 59 0.59 25.09 -3.47
CA LYS A 59 -0.33 23.95 -3.37
C LYS A 59 -0.42 23.16 -4.68
N ARG A 60 -0.39 23.83 -5.84
CA ARG A 60 -0.37 23.17 -7.17
C ARG A 60 0.90 22.35 -7.37
N GLN A 61 2.05 22.91 -7.00
CA GLN A 61 3.34 22.24 -7.13
C GLN A 61 3.45 21.04 -6.18
N MET A 62 2.98 21.17 -4.95
CA MET A 62 2.89 20.06 -3.99
C MET A 62 2.12 18.88 -4.59
N LEU A 63 0.92 19.14 -5.12
CA LEU A 63 0.10 18.10 -5.73
C LEU A 63 0.79 17.47 -6.95
N SER A 64 1.39 18.29 -7.82
CA SER A 64 2.13 17.84 -8.99
C SER A 64 3.27 16.88 -8.61
N THR A 65 4.10 17.29 -7.64
CA THR A 65 5.21 16.49 -7.14
C THR A 65 4.73 15.19 -6.51
N ALA A 66 3.74 15.23 -5.60
CA ALA A 66 3.20 14.02 -4.98
C ALA A 66 2.56 13.07 -6.01
N SER A 67 1.87 13.60 -7.02
CA SER A 67 1.21 12.80 -8.06
C SER A 67 2.19 12.22 -9.09
N SER A 68 3.40 12.76 -9.18
CA SER A 68 4.45 12.23 -10.07
C SER A 68 4.98 10.86 -9.61
N ILE A 69 4.76 10.51 -8.35
CA ILE A 69 5.10 9.21 -7.78
C ILE A 69 3.97 8.24 -8.10
N PHE A 70 4.26 7.32 -9.02
CA PHE A 70 3.29 6.31 -9.43
C PHE A 70 3.43 5.03 -8.57
N ASP A 71 2.49 4.84 -7.65
CA ASP A 71 2.41 3.68 -6.76
C ASP A 71 1.01 3.03 -6.81
N PRO A 72 0.69 2.26 -7.87
CA PRO A 72 -0.60 1.62 -8.04
C PRO A 72 -0.86 0.51 -7.01
N MET A 73 0.20 -0.13 -6.51
CA MET A 73 0.10 -1.23 -5.56
C MET A 73 0.03 -0.74 -4.11
N GLY A 74 0.45 0.50 -3.82
CA GLY A 74 0.46 1.06 -2.48
C GLY A 74 1.68 0.67 -1.66
N PHE A 75 2.80 0.30 -2.29
CA PHE A 75 4.04 -0.07 -1.60
C PHE A 75 4.61 1.11 -0.79
N LEU A 76 4.43 2.33 -1.29
CA LEU A 76 4.82 3.58 -0.66
C LEU A 76 3.66 4.23 0.10
N ALA A 77 2.52 3.56 0.27
CA ALA A 77 1.33 4.15 0.87
C ALA A 77 1.57 4.83 2.23
N PRO A 78 2.39 4.27 3.16
CA PRO A 78 2.77 4.94 4.41
C PRO A 78 3.58 6.22 4.23
N PHE A 79 4.43 6.30 3.21
CA PHE A 79 5.18 7.52 2.91
C PHE A 79 4.28 8.56 2.23
N MET A 80 3.46 8.12 1.27
CA MET A 80 2.57 8.97 0.48
C MET A 80 1.43 9.58 1.30
N VAL A 81 0.96 8.92 2.37
CA VAL A 81 -0.14 9.45 3.19
C VAL A 81 0.24 10.76 3.87
N ARG A 82 1.52 10.97 4.21
CA ARG A 82 2.03 12.22 4.80
C ARG A 82 1.78 13.41 3.87
N ALA A 83 2.12 13.27 2.58
CA ALA A 83 1.84 14.29 1.57
C ALA A 83 0.34 14.54 1.40
N LYS A 84 -0.49 13.49 1.43
CA LYS A 84 -1.96 13.63 1.33
C LYS A 84 -2.56 14.38 2.53
N ILE A 85 -2.04 14.15 3.74
CA ILE A 85 -2.45 14.85 4.97
C ILE A 85 -2.07 16.33 4.89
N LEU A 86 -0.82 16.63 4.51
CA LEU A 86 -0.38 18.03 4.29
C LEU A 86 -1.22 18.73 3.23
N PHE A 87 -1.56 18.04 2.14
CA PHE A 87 -2.42 18.62 1.12
C PHE A 87 -3.82 18.92 1.66
N GLN A 88 -4.38 18.05 2.52
CA GLN A 88 -5.66 18.30 3.16
C GLN A 88 -5.63 19.50 4.11
N SER A 89 -4.55 19.71 4.87
CA SER A 89 -4.45 20.87 5.78
C SER A 89 -4.49 22.18 5.00
N LEU A 90 -3.87 22.25 3.81
CA LEU A 90 -3.98 23.41 2.92
C LEU A 90 -5.41 23.69 2.44
N TRP A 91 -6.24 22.66 2.27
CA TRP A 91 -7.67 22.86 1.97
C TRP A 91 -8.43 23.45 3.16
N GLN A 92 -8.09 23.04 4.38
CA GLN A 92 -8.72 23.56 5.60
C GLN A 92 -8.31 25.01 5.88
N LEU A 93 -7.07 25.38 5.54
CA LEU A 93 -6.56 26.75 5.64
C LEU A 93 -7.08 27.69 4.55
N GLY A 94 -7.70 27.15 3.49
CA GLY A 94 -8.26 27.95 2.41
C GLY A 94 -7.23 28.61 1.49
N THR A 95 -6.01 28.04 1.38
CA THR A 95 -4.95 28.62 0.55
C THR A 95 -5.26 28.50 -0.95
N PHE A 96 -4.85 29.52 -1.72
CA PHE A 96 -5.00 29.51 -3.17
C PHE A 96 -3.96 28.60 -3.85
N TRP A 97 -4.21 28.23 -5.10
CA TRP A 97 -3.43 27.20 -5.81
C TRP A 97 -1.97 27.56 -6.05
N ASP A 98 -1.70 28.83 -6.32
CA ASP A 98 -0.41 29.33 -6.78
C ASP A 98 0.27 30.24 -5.75
N GLU A 99 -0.29 30.33 -4.54
CA GLU A 99 0.35 31.02 -3.41
C GLU A 99 1.43 30.15 -2.76
N PRO A 100 2.48 30.78 -2.19
CA PRO A 100 3.48 30.09 -1.38
C PRO A 100 2.85 29.32 -0.23
N LEU A 101 3.38 28.15 0.07
CA LEU A 101 2.97 27.37 1.24
C LEU A 101 3.21 28.17 2.54
N PRO A 102 2.26 28.09 3.50
CA PRO A 102 2.47 28.55 4.86
C PRO A 102 3.71 27.92 5.50
N ASP A 103 4.39 28.64 6.39
CA ASP A 103 5.69 28.22 6.96
C ASP A 103 5.62 26.83 7.62
N ASP A 104 4.55 26.56 8.38
CA ASP A 104 4.33 25.30 9.08
C ASP A 104 4.20 24.11 8.12
N VAL A 105 3.50 24.29 7.01
CA VAL A 105 3.33 23.26 5.97
C VAL A 105 4.59 23.13 5.12
N ASP A 106 5.23 24.24 4.76
CA ASP A 106 6.43 24.26 3.92
C ASP A 106 7.59 23.50 4.59
N HIS A 107 7.81 23.70 5.89
CA HIS A 107 8.85 22.96 6.62
C HIS A 107 8.66 21.45 6.59
N LEU A 108 7.42 20.96 6.71
CA LEU A 108 7.12 19.53 6.63
C LEU A 108 7.21 19.02 5.19
N TRP A 109 6.79 19.84 4.23
CA TRP A 109 6.84 19.52 2.81
C TRP A 109 8.28 19.42 2.28
N VAL A 110 9.16 20.35 2.64
CA VAL A 110 10.58 20.32 2.28
C VAL A 110 11.25 19.07 2.82
N LYS A 111 10.99 18.70 4.09
CA LYS A 111 11.50 17.45 4.68
C LYS A 111 11.02 16.23 3.89
N TRP A 112 9.72 16.16 3.58
CA TRP A 112 9.17 15.06 2.78
C TRP A 112 9.78 15.00 1.37
N LYS A 113 10.04 16.14 0.72
CA LYS A 113 10.72 16.19 -0.59
C LYS A 113 12.16 15.69 -0.53
N GLN A 114 12.90 16.00 0.53
CA GLN A 114 14.29 15.54 0.70
C GLN A 114 14.37 14.01 0.76
N GLU A 115 13.37 13.35 1.36
CA GLU A 115 13.28 11.89 1.41
C GLU A 115 13.02 11.25 0.04
N LEU A 116 12.66 12.01 -1.00
CA LEU A 116 12.44 11.45 -2.34
C LEU A 116 13.71 10.82 -2.92
N GLU A 117 14.87 11.39 -2.62
CA GLU A 117 16.17 10.86 -3.06
C GLU A 117 16.47 9.48 -2.45
N GLU A 118 15.79 9.12 -1.37
CA GLU A 118 15.91 7.83 -0.69
C GLU A 118 14.99 6.74 -1.28
N LEU A 119 14.08 7.08 -2.21
CA LEU A 119 13.16 6.11 -2.82
C LEU A 119 13.84 4.86 -3.41
N PRO A 120 15.06 4.93 -3.98
CA PRO A 120 15.78 3.74 -4.47
C PRO A 120 16.15 2.72 -3.38
N LEU A 121 16.12 3.10 -2.09
CA LEU A 121 16.30 2.15 -0.99
C LEU A 121 15.16 1.13 -0.93
N ILE A 122 13.98 1.48 -1.43
CA ILE A 122 12.83 0.59 -1.49
C ILE A 122 13.01 -0.39 -2.65
N ASN A 123 13.19 -1.67 -2.29
CA ASN A 123 13.34 -2.77 -3.22
C ASN A 123 12.31 -3.85 -2.86
N VAL A 124 11.35 -4.09 -3.75
CA VAL A 124 10.25 -5.03 -3.53
C VAL A 124 10.42 -6.22 -4.46
N PRO A 125 10.52 -7.47 -3.99
CA PRO A 125 10.54 -8.64 -4.86
C PRO A 125 9.34 -8.62 -5.82
N ARG A 126 9.57 -8.75 -7.13
CA ARG A 126 8.48 -8.71 -8.11
C ARG A 126 7.57 -9.94 -8.01
N ALA A 127 8.16 -11.10 -7.75
CA ALA A 127 7.45 -12.36 -7.64
C ALA A 127 6.80 -12.50 -6.25
N LEU A 128 5.46 -12.49 -6.21
CA LEU A 128 4.69 -12.71 -4.96
C LEU A 128 4.81 -14.15 -4.45
N VAL A 129 5.06 -15.10 -5.34
CA VAL A 129 5.27 -16.52 -5.02
C VAL A 129 6.59 -16.94 -5.68
N PRO A 130 7.72 -16.85 -4.97
CA PRO A 130 9.04 -17.15 -5.53
C PRO A 130 9.35 -18.66 -5.57
N VAL A 131 8.31 -19.50 -5.60
CA VAL A 131 8.38 -20.98 -5.65
C VAL A 131 7.39 -21.51 -6.68
N ALA A 132 7.57 -22.74 -7.12
CA ALA A 132 6.61 -23.36 -8.02
C ALA A 132 5.26 -23.53 -7.30
N LEU A 133 4.14 -23.20 -7.96
CA LEU A 133 2.80 -23.29 -7.36
C LEU A 133 2.45 -24.72 -6.91
N VAL A 134 3.05 -25.74 -7.51
CA VAL A 134 2.88 -27.15 -7.10
C VAL A 134 3.49 -27.45 -5.72
N GLU A 135 4.43 -26.62 -5.26
CA GLU A 135 5.05 -26.73 -3.92
C GLU A 135 4.24 -25.97 -2.85
N ALA A 136 3.31 -25.11 -3.27
CA ALA A 136 2.43 -24.40 -2.36
C ALA A 136 1.32 -25.33 -1.86
N LYS A 137 1.38 -25.67 -0.57
CA LYS A 137 0.37 -26.49 0.11
C LYS A 137 -0.89 -25.68 0.41
N ARG A 138 -0.72 -24.42 0.80
CA ARG A 138 -1.80 -23.53 1.20
C ARG A 138 -1.45 -22.09 0.86
N VAL A 139 -2.40 -21.38 0.28
CA VAL A 139 -2.27 -19.97 -0.11
C VAL A 139 -3.36 -19.17 0.57
N GLU A 140 -2.98 -18.15 1.32
CA GLU A 140 -3.89 -17.39 2.17
C GLU A 140 -3.70 -15.88 1.95
N LEU A 141 -4.81 -15.14 2.04
CA LEU A 141 -4.77 -13.68 2.07
C LEU A 141 -5.02 -13.17 3.48
N HIS A 142 -4.14 -12.31 3.95
CA HIS A 142 -4.27 -11.64 5.24
C HIS A 142 -4.36 -10.14 5.03
N ALA A 143 -5.50 -9.55 5.36
CA ALA A 143 -5.70 -8.11 5.30
C ALA A 143 -5.61 -7.53 6.72
N PHE A 144 -4.85 -6.47 6.89
CA PHE A 144 -4.79 -5.70 8.13
C PHE A 144 -5.37 -4.32 7.86
N CYS A 145 -6.21 -3.83 8.75
CA CYS A 145 -6.72 -2.46 8.69
C CYS A 145 -6.42 -1.69 9.97
N ASP A 146 -6.29 -0.38 9.83
CA ASP A 146 -6.16 0.55 10.94
C ASP A 146 -6.73 1.93 10.57
N ALA A 147 -7.01 2.73 11.59
CA ALA A 147 -7.44 4.10 11.46
C ALA A 147 -6.93 5.00 12.58
N SER A 148 -6.57 6.23 12.19
CA SER A 148 -6.29 7.35 13.07
C SER A 148 -7.25 8.50 12.74
N GLU A 149 -7.17 9.59 13.51
CA GLU A 149 -7.91 10.82 13.21
C GLU A 149 -7.50 11.48 11.89
N LEU A 150 -6.31 11.16 11.37
CA LEU A 150 -5.74 11.77 10.17
C LEU A 150 -5.94 10.90 8.92
N ALA A 151 -5.85 9.57 9.04
CA ALA A 151 -5.95 8.67 7.92
C ALA A 151 -6.38 7.26 8.35
N TYR A 152 -6.88 6.48 7.40
CA TYR A 152 -7.23 5.08 7.59
C TYR A 152 -6.88 4.29 6.34
N GLY A 153 -6.68 2.99 6.49
CA GLY A 153 -6.25 2.16 5.37
C GLY A 153 -6.24 0.68 5.66
N ALA A 154 -5.79 -0.06 4.66
CA ALA A 154 -5.55 -1.49 4.77
C ALA A 154 -4.35 -1.92 3.93
N VAL A 155 -3.69 -3.00 4.36
CA VAL A 155 -2.62 -3.70 3.65
C VAL A 155 -2.96 -5.17 3.55
N ILE A 156 -2.62 -5.80 2.43
CA ILE A 156 -2.83 -7.22 2.17
C ILE A 156 -1.50 -7.92 1.98
N TYR A 157 -1.35 -9.03 2.69
CA TYR A 157 -0.27 -9.98 2.54
C TYR A 157 -0.78 -11.28 1.92
N LEU A 158 0.05 -11.87 1.06
CA LEU A 158 -0.08 -13.24 0.61
C LEU A 158 0.81 -14.11 1.50
N ARG A 159 0.22 -15.12 2.12
CA ARG A 159 0.94 -16.15 2.88
C ARG A 159 0.90 -17.45 2.07
N VAL A 160 2.07 -18.00 1.77
CA VAL A 160 2.22 -19.25 1.04
C VAL A 160 2.95 -20.25 1.91
N GLU A 161 2.22 -21.28 2.31
CA GLU A 161 2.76 -22.41 3.07
C GLU A 161 3.33 -23.44 2.10
N THR A 162 4.55 -23.88 2.37
CA THR A 162 5.27 -24.89 1.57
C THR A 162 5.67 -26.06 2.47
N SER A 163 6.62 -26.89 2.02
CA SER A 163 7.24 -27.90 2.89
C SER A 163 8.27 -27.32 3.86
N ALA A 164 8.61 -26.04 3.75
CA ALA A 164 9.50 -25.35 4.68
C ALA A 164 8.79 -25.09 6.03
N PRO A 165 9.55 -24.94 7.13
CA PRO A 165 8.99 -24.69 8.46
C PRO A 165 8.36 -23.30 8.60
N LEU A 166 8.74 -22.33 7.75
CA LEU A 166 8.17 -21.00 7.73
C LEU A 166 7.44 -20.76 6.41
N ALA A 167 6.26 -20.17 6.48
CA ALA A 167 5.51 -19.71 5.34
C ALA A 167 6.18 -18.47 4.72
N LEU A 168 6.07 -18.35 3.40
CA LEU A 168 6.49 -17.17 2.67
C LEU A 168 5.40 -16.11 2.80
N VAL A 169 5.76 -14.93 3.30
CA VAL A 169 4.83 -13.80 3.43
C VAL A 169 5.32 -12.63 2.59
N SER A 170 4.46 -12.11 1.73
CA SER A 170 4.77 -11.00 0.84
C SER A 170 3.63 -10.00 0.79
N LEU A 171 3.95 -8.71 0.91
CA LEU A 171 2.98 -7.64 0.70
C LEU A 171 2.50 -7.66 -0.77
N VAL A 172 1.18 -7.73 -0.95
CA VAL A 172 0.54 -7.70 -2.27
C VAL A 172 0.17 -6.29 -2.66
N THR A 173 -0.60 -5.62 -1.79
CA THR A 173 -1.10 -4.28 -2.06
C THR A 173 -1.52 -3.59 -0.76
N ALA A 174 -1.47 -2.27 -0.74
CA ALA A 174 -2.04 -1.47 0.33
C ALA A 174 -2.81 -0.27 -0.21
N LYS A 175 -3.68 0.29 0.62
CA LYS A 175 -4.48 1.46 0.28
C LYS A 175 -4.69 2.36 1.48
N THR A 176 -4.40 3.64 1.29
CA THR A 176 -4.64 4.71 2.27
C THR A 176 -5.71 5.67 1.82
N ARG A 177 -6.45 6.22 2.79
CA ARG A 177 -7.35 7.35 2.63
C ARG A 177 -7.12 8.33 3.77
N VAL A 178 -7.14 9.62 3.45
CA VAL A 178 -7.13 10.66 4.48
C VAL A 178 -8.52 10.71 5.12
N ALA A 179 -8.57 10.93 6.43
CA ALA A 179 -9.82 11.10 7.17
C ALA A 179 -10.64 12.24 6.54
N PRO A 180 -11.99 12.14 6.49
CA PRO A 180 -12.80 13.21 5.92
C PRO A 180 -12.67 14.51 6.72
N ILE A 181 -12.72 15.66 6.03
CA ILE A 181 -12.73 16.99 6.69
C ILE A 181 -13.88 17.09 7.70
N LYS A 182 -15.05 16.52 7.35
CA LYS A 182 -16.14 16.35 8.31
C LYS A 182 -15.74 15.30 9.33
N ARG A 183 -15.45 15.75 10.56
CA ARG A 183 -15.02 14.89 11.66
C ARG A 183 -15.97 13.71 11.87
N LEU A 184 -15.39 12.53 11.87
CA LEU A 184 -16.01 11.28 12.29
C LEU A 184 -15.38 10.86 13.62
N SER A 185 -16.11 10.08 14.42
CA SER A 185 -15.50 9.46 15.61
C SER A 185 -14.48 8.41 15.18
N LEU A 186 -13.50 8.13 16.04
CA LEU A 186 -12.46 7.13 15.78
C LEU A 186 -13.06 5.77 15.41
N GLN A 187 -14.10 5.32 16.12
CA GLN A 187 -14.76 4.03 15.84
C GLN A 187 -15.36 3.97 14.42
N ARG A 188 -15.86 5.10 13.91
CA ARG A 188 -16.34 5.18 12.52
C ARG A 188 -15.19 5.16 11.52
N LEU A 189 -14.03 5.73 11.86
CA LEU A 189 -12.84 5.67 11.01
C LEU A 189 -12.27 4.25 10.99
N GLU A 190 -12.22 3.56 12.12
CA GLU A 190 -11.83 2.14 12.22
C GLU A 190 -12.73 1.25 11.35
N LEU A 191 -14.05 1.45 11.40
CA LEU A 191 -15.00 0.77 10.51
C LEU A 191 -14.73 1.09 9.02
N MET A 192 -14.33 2.33 8.71
CA MET A 192 -13.97 2.71 7.34
C MET A 192 -12.65 2.04 6.90
N GLY A 193 -11.68 1.85 7.80
CA GLY A 193 -10.50 1.01 7.58
C GLY A 193 -10.87 -0.43 7.24
N ALA A 194 -11.77 -1.03 8.03
CA ALA A 194 -12.31 -2.37 7.77
C ALA A 194 -13.01 -2.45 6.39
N LEU A 195 -13.78 -1.43 6.02
CA LEU A 195 -14.40 -1.38 4.70
C LEU A 195 -13.36 -1.32 3.56
N VAL A 196 -12.27 -0.56 3.76
CA VAL A 196 -11.17 -0.52 2.79
C VAL A 196 -10.52 -1.90 2.67
N ALA A 197 -10.28 -2.60 3.78
CA ALA A 197 -9.76 -3.97 3.76
C ALA A 197 -10.68 -4.92 2.98
N ALA A 198 -11.98 -4.94 3.27
CA ALA A 198 -12.94 -5.82 2.59
C ALA A 198 -12.95 -5.61 1.07
N ARG A 199 -12.97 -4.35 0.62
CA ARG A 199 -12.90 -3.99 -0.81
C ARG A 199 -11.57 -4.39 -1.45
N LEU A 200 -10.46 -4.18 -0.73
CA LEU A 200 -9.13 -4.50 -1.22
C LEU A 200 -8.94 -6.01 -1.34
N VAL A 201 -9.48 -6.80 -0.39
CA VAL A 201 -9.49 -8.26 -0.44
C VAL A 201 -10.24 -8.74 -1.68
N HIS A 202 -11.48 -8.26 -1.87
CA HIS A 202 -12.29 -8.64 -3.03
C HIS A 202 -11.60 -8.32 -4.36
N TYR A 203 -10.95 -7.15 -4.45
CA TYR A 203 -10.15 -6.77 -5.61
C TYR A 203 -8.96 -7.71 -5.83
N THR A 204 -8.16 -7.94 -4.78
CA THR A 204 -6.94 -8.75 -4.84
C THR A 204 -7.21 -10.20 -5.20
N GLN A 205 -8.27 -10.81 -4.66
CA GLN A 205 -8.65 -12.18 -5.01
C GLN A 205 -8.92 -12.34 -6.50
N ARG A 206 -9.62 -11.37 -7.11
CA ARG A 206 -9.94 -11.39 -8.54
C ARG A 206 -8.72 -11.09 -9.41
N ALA A 207 -7.83 -10.22 -8.93
CA ALA A 207 -6.64 -9.81 -9.69
C ALA A 207 -5.54 -10.89 -9.70
N LEU A 208 -5.31 -11.60 -8.58
CA LEU A 208 -4.21 -12.55 -8.47
C LEU A 208 -4.43 -13.84 -9.27
N SER A 209 -5.68 -14.24 -9.52
CA SER A 209 -6.00 -15.50 -10.21
C SER A 209 -5.27 -16.73 -9.62
N LEU A 210 -5.02 -16.71 -8.30
CA LEU A 210 -4.41 -17.80 -7.53
C LEU A 210 -5.51 -18.57 -6.77
N PRO A 211 -5.30 -19.87 -6.49
CA PRO A 211 -6.20 -20.64 -5.62
C PRO A 211 -6.05 -20.18 -4.17
N ILE A 212 -6.78 -19.14 -3.78
CA ILE A 212 -6.82 -18.65 -2.40
C ILE A 212 -7.69 -19.59 -1.56
N HIS A 213 -7.08 -20.22 -0.56
CA HIS A 213 -7.73 -21.20 0.32
C HIS A 213 -8.41 -20.52 1.51
N PHE A 214 -7.77 -19.50 2.09
CA PHE A 214 -8.28 -18.79 3.25
C PHE A 214 -8.08 -17.29 3.14
N ILE A 215 -8.99 -16.56 3.78
CA ILE A 215 -8.94 -15.11 3.93
C ILE A 215 -9.11 -14.81 5.40
N THR A 216 -8.20 -14.01 5.95
CA THR A 216 -8.34 -13.47 7.31
C THR A 216 -8.20 -11.95 7.27
N CYS A 217 -9.14 -11.25 7.91
CA CYS A 217 -9.07 -9.81 8.09
C CYS A 217 -8.78 -9.50 9.56
N TRP A 218 -7.76 -8.69 9.81
CA TRP A 218 -7.26 -8.32 11.13
C TRP A 218 -7.58 -6.86 11.42
N CYS A 219 -8.12 -6.61 12.61
CA CYS A 219 -8.43 -5.29 13.14
C CYS A 219 -8.09 -5.26 14.63
N ASP A 220 -7.49 -4.16 15.09
CA ASP A 220 -7.18 -3.90 16.49
C ASP A 220 -8.31 -3.20 17.26
N SER A 221 -9.32 -2.70 16.56
CA SER A 221 -10.53 -2.16 17.18
C SER A 221 -11.56 -3.26 17.46
N GLU A 222 -11.72 -3.60 18.74
CA GLU A 222 -12.80 -4.49 19.18
C GLU A 222 -14.19 -3.92 18.87
N VAL A 223 -14.34 -2.60 18.87
CA VAL A 223 -15.62 -1.95 18.54
C VAL A 223 -15.95 -2.16 17.07
N ALA A 224 -15.03 -1.85 16.15
CA ALA A 224 -15.24 -2.06 14.73
C ALA A 224 -15.45 -3.55 14.41
N LEU A 225 -14.68 -4.43 15.05
CA LEU A 225 -14.80 -5.88 14.92
C LEU A 225 -16.17 -6.39 15.39
N SER A 226 -16.69 -5.85 16.50
CA SER A 226 -18.04 -6.18 16.98
C SER A 226 -19.12 -5.72 15.98
N TRP A 227 -18.97 -4.55 15.37
CA TRP A 227 -19.94 -4.09 14.37
C TRP A 227 -19.95 -4.99 13.14
N VAL A 228 -18.77 -5.39 12.66
CA VAL A 228 -18.63 -6.25 11.48
C VAL A 228 -19.15 -7.66 11.72
N ARG A 229 -19.00 -8.21 12.92
CA ARG A 229 -19.42 -9.59 13.23
C ARG A 229 -20.92 -9.77 13.45
N TRP A 230 -21.63 -8.70 13.81
CA TRP A 230 -23.06 -8.78 14.15
C TRP A 230 -23.95 -8.34 12.99
N ALA A 231 -25.22 -8.72 13.04
CA ALA A 231 -26.20 -8.36 12.01
C ALA A 231 -26.28 -6.85 11.81
N ALA A 232 -26.09 -6.39 10.57
CA ALA A 232 -26.01 -4.98 10.23
C ALA A 232 -27.28 -4.19 10.59
N SER A 233 -28.45 -4.86 10.57
CA SER A 233 -29.76 -4.30 10.93
C SER A 233 -29.82 -3.72 12.35
N ARG A 234 -28.91 -4.11 13.24
CA ARG A 234 -28.80 -3.59 14.61
C ARG A 234 -28.25 -2.16 14.67
N TRP A 235 -27.61 -1.69 13.60
CA TRP A 235 -26.86 -0.44 13.62
C TRP A 235 -27.62 0.71 12.96
N LYS A 236 -27.25 1.94 13.35
CA LYS A 236 -27.72 3.16 12.68
C LYS A 236 -27.18 3.20 11.25
N THR A 237 -27.89 3.90 10.36
CA THR A 237 -27.67 3.93 8.90
C THR A 237 -26.21 4.04 8.47
N PHE A 238 -25.41 4.93 9.10
CA PHE A 238 -23.99 5.04 8.74
C PHE A 238 -23.25 3.71 8.92
N VAL A 239 -23.33 3.12 10.11
CA VAL A 239 -22.62 1.87 10.44
C VAL A 239 -23.24 0.70 9.69
N ARG A 240 -24.58 0.59 9.68
CA ARG A 240 -25.32 -0.47 8.98
C ARG A 240 -24.88 -0.60 7.54
N ASN A 241 -24.92 0.48 6.76
CA ASN A 241 -24.62 0.41 5.32
C ASN A 241 -23.16 -0.02 5.05
N ARG A 242 -22.19 0.36 5.90
CA ARG A 242 -20.80 -0.12 5.75
C ARG A 242 -20.66 -1.58 6.16
N VAL A 243 -21.33 -1.99 7.24
CA VAL A 243 -21.31 -3.39 7.71
C VAL A 243 -21.96 -4.30 6.67
N GLU A 244 -23.09 -3.92 6.07
CA GLU A 244 -23.73 -4.67 4.97
C GLU A 244 -22.75 -4.90 3.82
N GLU A 245 -22.06 -3.84 3.38
CA GLU A 245 -21.07 -3.95 2.31
C GLU A 245 -19.88 -4.82 2.72
N ILE A 246 -19.36 -4.69 3.94
CA ILE A 246 -18.27 -5.54 4.45
C ILE A 246 -18.69 -7.02 4.42
N GLN A 247 -19.89 -7.33 4.93
CA GLN A 247 -20.40 -8.69 5.04
C GLN A 247 -20.73 -9.31 3.68
N GLN A 248 -21.05 -8.49 2.67
CA GLN A 248 -21.20 -8.93 1.27
C GLN A 248 -19.86 -9.28 0.60
N LEU A 249 -18.77 -8.64 1.03
CA LEU A 249 -17.45 -8.79 0.41
C LEU A 249 -16.58 -9.85 1.12
N VAL A 250 -16.70 -9.96 2.44
CA VAL A 250 -15.90 -10.86 3.28
C VAL A 250 -16.79 -11.43 4.39
N GLU A 251 -16.72 -12.74 4.59
CA GLU A 251 -17.48 -13.41 5.64
C GLU A 251 -17.15 -12.84 7.04
N PRO A 252 -18.16 -12.59 7.89
CA PRO A 252 -17.94 -12.12 9.27
C PRO A 252 -16.99 -13.01 10.07
N ALA A 253 -17.01 -14.32 9.79
CA ALA A 253 -16.18 -15.32 10.44
C ALA A 253 -14.69 -15.21 10.08
N SER A 254 -14.32 -14.51 9.00
CA SER A 254 -12.93 -14.26 8.61
C SER A 254 -12.28 -13.11 9.39
N TRP A 255 -13.06 -12.34 10.16
CA TRP A 255 -12.54 -11.21 10.92
C TRP A 255 -11.98 -11.66 12.27
N ARG A 256 -10.79 -11.17 12.62
CA ARG A 256 -10.04 -11.51 13.83
C ARG A 256 -9.45 -10.24 14.47
N HIS A 257 -9.28 -10.29 15.78
CA HIS A 257 -8.59 -9.24 16.50
C HIS A 257 -7.08 -9.42 16.35
N CYS A 258 -6.33 -8.33 16.18
CA CYS A 258 -4.87 -8.30 16.29
C CYS A 258 -4.44 -7.21 17.28
N SER A 259 -3.31 -7.42 17.96
CA SER A 259 -2.71 -6.35 18.79
C SER A 259 -2.26 -5.19 17.91
N GLY A 260 -2.53 -3.94 18.31
CA GLY A 260 -2.07 -2.75 17.59
C GLY A 260 -0.54 -2.70 17.44
N LYS A 261 0.23 -3.34 18.34
CA LYS A 261 1.70 -3.43 18.22
C LYS A 261 2.16 -4.32 17.05
N ASP A 262 1.33 -5.29 16.68
CA ASP A 262 1.59 -6.23 15.59
C ASP A 262 0.83 -5.86 14.31
N ASN A 263 0.16 -4.69 14.30
CA ASN A 263 -0.66 -4.25 13.18
C ASN A 263 0.16 -3.40 12.20
N PRO A 264 0.59 -3.95 11.04
CA PRO A 264 1.32 -3.18 10.03
C PRO A 264 0.49 -2.03 9.44
N ALA A 265 -0.83 -2.07 9.55
CA ALA A 265 -1.69 -1.00 9.04
C ALA A 265 -1.57 0.30 9.87
N ASP A 266 -1.00 0.28 11.08
CA ASP A 266 -0.70 1.50 11.85
C ASP A 266 0.18 2.49 11.06
N TRP A 267 1.06 1.97 10.21
CA TRP A 267 1.92 2.79 9.37
C TRP A 267 1.12 3.52 8.27
N LEU A 268 -0.04 2.97 7.88
CA LEU A 268 -0.92 3.58 6.89
C LEU A 268 -1.72 4.76 7.47
N SER A 269 -2.04 4.72 8.76
CA SER A 269 -2.84 5.75 9.43
C SER A 269 -1.97 6.90 9.98
N ARG A 270 -0.71 6.62 10.34
CA ARG A 270 0.24 7.61 10.88
C ARG A 270 1.22 8.16 9.84
N GLY A 271 1.61 7.30 8.90
CA GLY A 271 2.68 7.55 7.95
C GLY A 271 4.09 7.39 8.52
N VAL A 272 5.06 7.12 7.65
CA VAL A 272 6.49 6.92 8.02
C VAL A 272 7.43 7.57 7.00
N THR A 273 8.72 7.64 7.35
CA THR A 273 9.79 8.07 6.43
C THR A 273 10.18 6.98 5.45
N VAL A 274 10.82 7.34 4.33
CA VAL A 274 11.30 6.36 3.34
C VAL A 274 12.34 5.43 3.96
N THR A 275 13.31 5.96 4.68
CA THR A 275 14.28 5.18 5.48
C THR A 275 13.61 4.18 6.41
N LYS A 276 12.67 4.61 7.25
CA LYS A 276 11.94 3.73 8.17
C LYS A 276 11.11 2.68 7.42
N LEU A 277 10.57 3.04 6.25
CA LEU A 277 9.85 2.12 5.40
C LEU A 277 10.78 1.05 4.80
N ALA A 278 11.97 1.43 4.36
CA ALA A 278 12.98 0.52 3.83
C ALA A 278 13.44 -0.50 4.88
N ASP A 279 13.70 -0.04 6.11
CA ASP A 279 14.14 -0.90 7.23
C ASP A 279 12.97 -1.69 7.87
N GLY A 280 11.74 -1.40 7.46
CA GLY A 280 10.51 -1.88 8.05
C GLY A 280 10.13 -3.30 7.69
N ASN A 281 10.78 -4.31 8.28
CA ASN A 281 10.48 -5.71 8.00
C ASN A 281 8.99 -6.07 8.18
N VAL A 282 8.34 -5.52 9.21
CA VAL A 282 6.90 -5.72 9.47
C VAL A 282 6.00 -5.22 8.34
N TRP A 283 6.42 -4.16 7.62
CA TRP A 283 5.66 -3.64 6.50
C TRP A 283 5.74 -4.57 5.29
N TRP A 284 6.92 -5.13 4.98
CA TRP A 284 7.10 -5.96 3.78
C TRP A 284 6.66 -7.41 3.96
N HIS A 285 6.82 -7.94 5.17
CA HIS A 285 6.62 -9.36 5.48
C HIS A 285 5.53 -9.64 6.51
N GLY A 286 4.84 -8.60 6.97
CA GLY A 286 3.83 -8.72 8.02
C GLY A 286 4.44 -9.05 9.39
N PRO A 287 3.61 -9.29 10.41
CA PRO A 287 4.09 -9.67 11.73
C PRO A 287 4.72 -11.06 11.71
N THR A 288 5.75 -11.30 12.54
CA THR A 288 6.57 -12.52 12.49
C THR A 288 5.79 -13.81 12.74
N TRP A 289 4.71 -13.75 13.51
CA TRP A 289 3.82 -14.89 13.75
C TRP A 289 3.03 -15.30 12.51
N LEU A 290 2.88 -14.42 11.51
CA LEU A 290 2.17 -14.74 10.28
C LEU A 290 2.94 -15.73 9.41
N ALA A 291 4.27 -15.73 9.51
CA ALA A 291 5.13 -16.68 8.81
C ALA A 291 5.24 -18.04 9.52
N ARG A 292 4.65 -18.20 10.72
CA ARG A 292 4.65 -19.47 11.46
C ARG A 292 3.50 -20.38 11.03
#